data_AF-A0A9X7NYB2-F1
#
_entry.id   AF-A0A9X7NYB2-F1
#
_cell.length_a   1.000
_cell.length_b   1.000
_cell.length_c   1.000
_cell.angle_alpha   90.00
_cell.angle_beta   90.00
_cell.angle_gamma   90.00
#
_symmetry.space_group_name_H-M   'P 1'
#
loop_
_entity.id
_entity.type
_entity.pdbx_description
1 polymer ?
#
loop_
_entity_poly.entity_id
_entity_poly.type
_entity_poly.pdbx_seq_one_letter_code
_entity_poly.pdbx_strand_id
1 'polypeptide(L)' 'LAGAGRVPAGPAGACAQARMVGSRMHAGEISCTVDGLDVVITAAMPVPGWRLGPARATARAGPVG' A
#
# COMPACT_ATOMS: atom_id res chain seq x y z
N LEU A 1 9.91 9.08 25.06
CA LEU A 1 10.38 8.31 23.89
C LEU A 1 9.21 7.48 23.34
N ALA A 2 8.47 7.97 22.34
CA ALA A 2 7.21 7.36 21.89
C ALA A 2 7.19 6.99 20.38
N GLY A 3 8.35 6.73 19.79
CA GLY A 3 8.51 6.41 18.36
C GLY A 3 8.94 4.97 18.06
N ALA A 4 9.54 4.26 19.03
CA ALA A 4 10.11 2.93 18.79
C ALA A 4 9.06 1.82 18.63
N GLY A 5 7.82 2.04 19.08
CA GLY A 5 6.74 1.05 19.00
C GLY A 5 6.07 0.89 17.63
N ARG A 6 6.47 1.67 16.62
CA ARG A 6 5.91 1.56 15.25
C ARG A 6 6.85 0.86 14.26
N VAL A 7 7.96 0.30 14.75
CA VAL A 7 9.11 -0.06 13.90
C VAL A 7 8.93 -1.36 13.11
N PRO A 8 8.13 -2.36 13.53
CA PRO A 8 7.64 -3.33 12.55
C PRO A 8 6.28 -3.93 12.93
N ALA A 9 5.19 -3.47 12.33
CA ALA A 9 3.96 -4.28 12.34
C ALA A 9 4.04 -5.47 11.35
N GLY A 10 5.25 -5.74 10.82
CA GLY A 10 5.51 -6.72 9.79
C GLY A 10 4.76 -6.41 8.48
N PRO A 11 4.83 -7.33 7.51
CA PRO A 11 4.09 -7.21 6.25
C PRO A 11 2.59 -7.01 6.47
N ALA A 12 2.01 -7.66 7.48
CA ALA A 12 0.60 -7.58 7.80
C ALA A 12 0.15 -6.17 8.22
N GLY A 13 0.92 -5.49 9.08
CA GLY A 13 0.56 -4.13 9.50
C GLY A 13 0.85 -3.08 8.44
N ALA A 14 1.87 -3.28 7.60
CA ALA A 14 2.08 -2.46 6.41
C ALA A 14 0.88 -2.56 5.45
N CYS A 15 0.39 -3.78 5.19
CA CYS A 15 -0.81 -3.98 4.37
C CYS A 15 -2.08 -3.38 5.00
N ALA A 16 -2.26 -3.52 6.32
CA ALA A 16 -3.41 -2.93 7.02
C ALA A 16 -3.41 -1.41 6.93
N GLN A 17 -2.24 -0.78 7.13
CA GLN A 17 -2.07 0.66 6.98
C GLN A 17 -2.34 1.11 5.54
N ALA A 18 -1.80 0.39 4.54
CA ALA A 18 -2.00 0.70 3.13
C ALA A 18 -3.49 0.67 2.74
N ARG A 19 -4.23 -0.35 3.22
CA ARG A 19 -5.68 -0.43 3.03
C ARG A 19 -6.41 0.74 3.68
N MET A 20 -6.10 1.08 4.92
CA MET A 20 -6.71 2.24 5.60
C MET A 20 -6.46 3.55 4.84
N VAL A 21 -5.23 3.78 4.38
CA VAL A 21 -4.88 4.98 3.62
C VAL A 21 -5.62 5.03 2.29
N GLY A 22 -5.61 3.95 1.51
CA GLY A 22 -6.29 3.98 0.22
C GLY A 22 -7.82 4.00 0.32
N SER A 23 -8.43 3.43 1.38
CA SER A 23 -9.86 3.65 1.68
C SER A 23 -10.17 5.13 1.87
N ARG A 24 -9.33 5.88 2.60
CA ARG A 24 -9.49 7.34 2.78
C ARG A 24 -9.28 8.12 1.48
N MET A 25 -8.40 7.63 0.61
CA MET A 25 -8.17 8.22 -0.71
C MET A 25 -9.23 7.85 -1.74
N HIS A 26 -10.21 7.01 -1.41
CA HIS A 26 -11.19 6.46 -2.35
C HIS A 26 -10.52 5.69 -3.51
N ALA A 27 -9.44 4.96 -3.21
CA ALA A 27 -8.89 3.98 -4.14
C ALA A 27 -9.95 2.94 -4.48
N GLY A 28 -10.11 2.65 -5.77
CA GLY A 28 -11.06 1.65 -6.24
C GLY A 28 -10.61 0.24 -5.85
N GLU A 29 -9.31 -0.01 -5.89
CA GLU A 29 -8.74 -1.30 -5.51
C GLU A 29 -7.36 -1.09 -4.84
N ILE A 30 -7.09 -1.87 -3.80
CA ILE A 30 -5.77 -1.94 -3.15
C ILE A 30 -5.43 -3.41 -2.96
N SER A 31 -4.35 -3.86 -3.59
CA SER A 31 -3.76 -5.16 -3.34
C SER A 31 -2.46 -5.00 -2.57
N CYS A 32 -2.20 -5.96 -1.68
CA CYS A 32 -0.97 -6.01 -0.90
C CYS A 32 -0.48 -7.45 -0.92
N THR A 33 0.74 -7.64 -1.41
CA THR A 33 1.40 -8.94 -1.48
C THR A 33 2.75 -8.88 -0.78
N VAL A 34 3.19 -10.01 -0.27
CA VAL A 34 4.52 -10.16 0.32
C VAL A 34 5.35 -10.99 -0.65
N ASP A 35 6.42 -10.41 -1.15
CA ASP A 35 7.38 -11.02 -2.06
C ASP A 35 8.72 -11.15 -1.34
N GLY A 36 8.98 -12.34 -0.76
CA GLY A 36 10.12 -12.54 0.13
C GLY A 36 10.04 -11.68 1.40
N LEU A 37 10.96 -10.73 1.55
CA LEU A 37 10.98 -9.75 2.64
C LEU A 37 10.36 -8.40 2.24
N ASP A 38 9.96 -8.26 0.98
CA ASP A 38 9.39 -7.03 0.45
C ASP A 38 7.87 -7.05 0.51
N VAL A 39 7.28 -5.93 0.91
CA VAL A 39 5.85 -5.68 0.79
C VAL A 39 5.62 -4.89 -0.48
N VAL A 40 4.80 -5.44 -1.38
CA VAL A 40 4.39 -4.76 -2.62
C VAL A 40 2.94 -4.36 -2.49
N ILE A 41 2.69 -3.06 -2.58
CA ILE A 41 1.36 -2.47 -2.56
C ILE A 41 1.05 -1.98 -3.96
N THR A 42 -0.09 -2.40 -4.53
CA THR A 42 -0.62 -1.82 -5.76
C THR A 42 -1.94 -1.16 -5.46
N ALA A 43 -2.07 0.10 -5.84
CA ALA A 43 -3.30 0.86 -5.74
C ALA A 43 -3.83 1.19 -7.14
N ALA A 44 -5.13 1.01 -7.34
CA ALA A 44 -5.84 1.40 -8.55
C ALA A 44 -6.85 2.51 -8.21
N MET A 45 -6.70 3.65 -8.88
CA MET A 45 -7.52 4.84 -8.68
C MET A 45 -8.42 5.07 -9.90
N PRO A 46 -9.76 5.18 -9.74
CA PRO A 46 -10.60 5.65 -10.83
C PRO A 46 -10.26 7.11 -11.13
N VAL A 47 -10.09 7.45 -12.41
CA VAL A 47 -9.81 8.82 -12.83
C VAL A 47 -10.97 9.33 -13.69
N PRO A 48 -11.69 10.36 -13.24
CA PRO A 48 -12.79 10.93 -13.99
C PRO A 48 -12.37 11.36 -15.40
N GLY A 49 -13.16 10.97 -16.41
CA GLY A 49 -12.89 11.28 -17.81
C GLY A 49 -11.83 10.39 -18.50
N TRP A 50 -11.19 9.48 -17.77
CA TRP A 50 -10.19 8.59 -18.34
C TRP A 50 -10.82 7.27 -18.84
N ARG A 51 -10.56 6.91 -20.11
CA ARG A 51 -11.08 5.68 -20.75
C ARG A 51 -10.12 4.48 -20.74
N LEU A 52 -8.90 4.62 -20.22
CA LEU A 52 -7.91 3.53 -20.21
C LEU A 52 -8.05 2.62 -18.98
N GLY A 53 -9.10 2.81 -18.17
CA GLY A 53 -9.29 2.13 -16.89
C GLY A 53 -8.65 2.89 -15.72
N PRO A 54 -8.62 2.29 -14.53
CA PRO A 54 -8.08 2.93 -13.34
C PRO A 54 -6.56 3.13 -13.43
N ALA A 55 -6.10 4.28 -12.94
CA ALA A 55 -4.68 4.58 -12.82
C ALA A 55 -4.05 3.69 -11.76
N ARG A 56 -3.00 2.95 -12.12
CA ARG A 56 -2.32 2.04 -11.19
C ARG A 56 -0.97 2.61 -10.76
N ALA A 57 -0.66 2.45 -9.47
CA ALA A 57 0.63 2.75 -8.89
C ALA A 57 1.07 1.58 -8.00
N THR A 58 2.36 1.26 -8.04
CA THR A 58 2.95 0.19 -7.23
C THR A 58 4.08 0.75 -6.37
N ALA A 59 4.08 0.41 -5.08
CA ALA A 59 5.13 0.75 -4.14
C ALA A 59 5.69 -0.53 -3.50
N ARG A 60 7.02 -0.63 -3.42
CA ARG A 60 7.74 -1.74 -2.76
C ARG A 60 8.42 -1.21 -1.51
N ALA A 61 8.25 -1.90 -0.38
CA ALA A 61 8.93 -1.62 0.87
C ALA A 61 9.68 -2.87 1.33
N GLY A 62 11.01 -2.81 1.30
CA GLY A 62 11.90 -3.88 1.74
C GLY A 62 12.68 -3.52 3.01
N PRO A 63 13.37 -4.49 3.63
CA PRO A 63 14.28 -4.23 4.75
C PRO A 63 15.41 -3.30 4.30
N VAL A 64 15.76 -2.32 5.12
CA VAL A 64 17.03 -1.59 4.97
C VAL A 64 18.14 -2.47 5.54
N GLY A 65 19.02 -2.97 4.66
CA GLY A 65 20.25 -3.68 5.01
C GLY A 65 21.45 -2.82 4.65
#